data_AF-A0A090QP66-F1
#
_entry.id   AF-A0A090QP66-F1
#
_cell.length_a   1.000
_cell.length_b   1.000
_cell.length_c   1.000
_cell.angle_alpha   90.00
_cell.angle_beta   90.00
_cell.angle_gamma   90.00
#
_symmetry.space_group_name_H-M   'P 1'
#
loop_
_entity.id
_entity.type
_entity.pdbx_description
1 polymer ?
#
loop_
_entity_poly.entity_id
_entity_poly.type
_entity_poly.pdbx_seq_one_letter_code
_entity_poly.pdbx_strand_id
1 'polypeptide(L)'
;MDDMMKNAYLLLTPGPLSTSETVRSAMLKDWCTWDDDYNKAIVEVIRDKLVALATQQPGYTSVLMQGSGTASVEATLGSAIGEKRQTAGGR
;
A
#
# COMPACT_ATOMS: atom_id res chain seq x y z
N MET A 1 -0.70 -14.99 27.61
CA MET A 1 -0.39 -13.96 26.60
C MET A 1 -1.15 -14.21 25.30
N ASP A 2 -1.27 -15.47 24.87
CA ASP A 2 -2.05 -15.89 23.68
C ASP A 2 -3.53 -15.46 23.73
N ASP A 3 -4.14 -15.47 24.92
CA ASP A 3 -5.56 -15.12 25.11
C ASP A 3 -5.85 -13.62 25.01
N MET A 4 -4.83 -12.75 25.16
CA MET A 4 -4.99 -11.29 25.05
C MET A 4 -5.06 -10.78 23.60
N MET A 5 -4.57 -11.57 22.63
CA MET A 5 -4.52 -11.22 21.21
C MET A 5 -5.77 -11.67 20.43
N LYS A 6 -6.64 -12.48 21.05
CA LYS A 6 -7.85 -12.98 20.41
C LYS A 6 -8.94 -11.94 20.50
N ASN A 7 -9.23 -11.32 19.36
CA ASN A 7 -10.37 -10.42 19.25
C ASN A 7 -11.66 -11.23 19.46
N ALA A 8 -12.44 -10.89 20.49
CA ALA A 8 -13.66 -11.62 20.85
C ALA A 8 -14.77 -11.49 19.79
N TYR A 9 -14.61 -10.56 18.85
CA TYR A 9 -15.59 -10.24 17.82
C TYR A 9 -15.08 -10.61 16.42
N LEU A 10 -15.97 -11.22 15.64
CA LEU A 10 -15.80 -11.35 14.19
C LEU A 10 -16.35 -10.09 13.53
N LEU A 11 -15.48 -9.31 12.90
CA LEU A 11 -15.83 -8.09 12.20
C LEU A 11 -16.32 -8.42 10.79
N LEU A 12 -17.63 -8.29 10.56
CA LEU A 12 -18.29 -8.41 9.25
C LEU A 12 -18.39 -7.05 8.54
N THR A 13 -17.39 -6.20 8.75
CA THR A 13 -17.28 -4.86 8.17
C THR A 13 -16.49 -4.92 6.86
N PRO A 14 -16.68 -3.96 5.93
CA PRO A 14 -15.89 -3.88 4.69
C PRO A 14 -14.43 -3.46 4.95
N GLY A 15 -14.10 -3.01 6.17
CA GLY A 15 -12.76 -2.63 6.60
C GLY A 15 -12.81 -1.57 7.71
N PRO A 16 -11.90 -1.58 8.71
CA PRO A 16 -10.99 -2.69 9.07
C PRO A 16 -11.76 -3.97 9.44
N LEU A 17 -11.14 -5.13 9.23
CA LEU A 17 -11.76 -6.46 9.40
C LEU A 17 -10.91 -7.37 10.30
N SER A 18 -11.46 -8.52 10.71
CA SER A 18 -10.73 -9.49 11.53
C SER A 18 -9.62 -10.16 10.71
N THR A 19 -8.36 -9.98 11.13
CA THR A 19 -7.17 -10.58 10.49
C THR A 19 -6.79 -11.93 11.10
N SER A 20 -5.87 -12.68 10.48
CA SER A 20 -5.30 -13.89 11.10
C SER A 20 -4.32 -13.54 12.23
N GLU A 21 -4.05 -14.49 13.12
CA GLU A 21 -3.05 -14.34 14.19
C GLU A 21 -1.64 -14.12 13.60
N THR A 22 -1.30 -14.82 12.53
CA THR A 22 0.00 -14.67 11.85
C THR A 22 0.22 -13.26 11.31
N VAL A 23 -0.82 -12.60 10.78
CA VAL A 23 -0.74 -11.21 10.31
C VAL A 23 -0.54 -10.25 11.49
N ARG A 24 -1.24 -10.47 12.61
CA ARG A 24 -1.05 -9.64 13.83
C ARG A 24 0.34 -9.76 14.40
N SER A 25 0.85 -10.98 14.56
CA SER A 25 2.18 -11.23 15.13
C SER A 25 3.30 -10.67 14.26
N ALA A 26 3.13 -10.60 12.93
CA ALA A 26 4.09 -9.99 12.02
C ALA A 26 4.31 -8.49 12.29
N MET A 27 3.36 -7.81 12.96
CA MET A 27 3.48 -6.40 13.33
C MET A 27 4.33 -6.17 14.58
N LEU A 28 4.67 -7.21 15.35
CA LEU A 28 5.45 -7.09 16.60
C LEU A 28 6.97 -6.98 16.37
N LYS A 29 7.37 -6.44 15.22
CA LYS A 29 8.77 -6.24 14.85
C LYS A 29 8.98 -4.82 14.35
N ASP A 30 9.91 -4.12 15.00
CA ASP A 30 10.41 -2.83 14.53
C ASP A 30 11.44 -3.04 13.42
N TRP A 31 11.37 -2.22 12.39
CA TRP A 31 12.28 -2.24 11.25
C TRP A 31 12.97 -0.90 11.08
N CYS A 32 14.27 -0.92 10.79
CA CYS A 32 15.00 0.27 10.39
C CYS A 32 14.70 0.58 8.92
N THR A 33 14.12 1.75 8.65
CA THR A 33 13.69 2.14 7.29
C THR A 33 14.83 2.41 6.32
N TRP A 34 16.05 2.58 6.82
CA TRP A 34 17.24 2.78 6.01
C TRP A 34 17.99 1.47 5.71
N ASP A 35 17.57 0.36 6.31
CA ASP A 35 18.23 -0.93 6.12
C ASP A 35 17.71 -1.65 4.87
N ASP A 36 18.58 -2.44 4.25
CA ASP A 36 18.26 -3.34 3.16
C ASP A 36 17.23 -4.39 3.59
N ASP A 37 17.27 -4.80 4.86
CA ASP A 37 16.30 -5.70 5.47
C ASP A 37 14.85 -5.19 5.39
N TYR A 38 14.64 -3.88 5.44
CA TYR A 38 13.32 -3.28 5.21
C TYR A 38 13.08 -3.05 3.72
N ASN A 39 13.98 -2.35 3.05
CA ASN A 39 13.74 -1.90 1.68
C ASN A 39 13.69 -3.06 0.68
N LYS A 40 14.68 -3.97 0.72
CA LYS A 40 14.78 -5.08 -0.24
C LYS A 40 13.92 -6.26 0.18
N ALA A 41 13.98 -6.67 1.44
CA ALA A 41 13.30 -7.89 1.88
C ALA A 41 11.80 -7.71 2.15
N ILE A 42 11.33 -6.47 2.35
CA ILE A 42 9.90 -6.19 2.60
C ILE A 42 9.30 -5.35 1.47
N VAL A 43 9.80 -4.13 1.24
CA VAL A 43 9.16 -3.18 0.32
C VAL A 43 9.19 -3.68 -1.13
N GLU A 44 10.35 -4.05 -1.66
CA GLU A 44 10.46 -4.56 -3.03
C GLU A 44 9.66 -5.86 -3.24
N VAL A 45 9.70 -6.77 -2.26
CA VAL A 45 8.90 -8.01 -2.31
C VAL A 45 7.40 -7.73 -2.38
N ILE A 46 6.91 -6.74 -1.62
CA ILE A 46 5.50 -6.33 -1.69
C ILE A 46 5.20 -5.73 -3.08
N ARG A 47 6.09 -4.87 -3.60
CA ARG A 47 5.89 -4.21 -4.89
C ARG A 47 5.77 -5.21 -6.04
N ASP A 48 6.65 -6.21 -6.06
CA ASP A 48 6.66 -7.28 -7.06
C ASP A 48 5.40 -8.14 -6.99
N LYS A 49 5.02 -8.55 -5.77
CA LYS A 49 3.80 -9.35 -5.54
C LYS A 49 2.54 -8.60 -5.97
N LEU A 50 2.45 -7.29 -5.71
CA LEU A 50 1.30 -6.49 -6.12
C LEU A 50 1.17 -6.42 -7.64
N VAL A 51 2.27 -6.23 -8.38
CA VAL A 51 2.24 -6.22 -9.85
C VAL A 51 1.82 -7.58 -10.37
N ALA A 52 2.39 -8.66 -9.85
CA ALA A 52 2.07 -10.03 -10.26
C ALA A 52 0.60 -10.41 -9.98
N LEU A 53 0.01 -9.89 -8.89
CA LEU A 53 -1.42 -10.07 -8.60
C LEU A 53 -2.32 -9.26 -9.53
N ALA A 54 -1.88 -8.06 -9.95
CA ALA A 54 -2.67 -7.16 -10.77
C ALA A 54 -2.67 -7.54 -12.26
N THR A 55 -1.54 -8.02 -12.79
CA THR A 55 -1.39 -8.30 -14.23
C THR A 55 -0.21 -9.22 -14.53
N GLN A 56 -0.28 -9.91 -15.68
CA GLN A 56 0.85 -10.64 -16.28
C GLN A 56 1.55 -9.82 -17.38
N GLN A 57 1.03 -8.64 -17.74
CA GLN A 57 1.60 -7.81 -18.79
C GLN A 57 2.84 -7.07 -18.29
N PRO A 58 3.90 -6.96 -19.12
CA PRO A 58 5.07 -6.17 -18.77
C PRO A 58 4.76 -4.67 -18.82
N GLY A 59 5.64 -3.85 -18.22
CA GLY A 59 5.54 -2.38 -18.26
C GLY A 59 4.74 -1.76 -17.11
N TYR A 60 4.33 -2.55 -16.12
CA TYR A 60 3.66 -2.09 -14.91
C TYR A 60 4.61 -2.06 -13.72
N THR A 61 4.37 -1.14 -12.79
CA THR A 61 5.04 -1.07 -11.49
C THR A 61 4.03 -0.73 -10.40
N SER A 62 4.45 -0.81 -9.15
CA SER A 62 3.66 -0.41 -7.99
C SER A 62 4.45 0.58 -7.13
N VAL A 63 3.71 1.48 -6.48
CA VAL A 63 4.23 2.42 -5.49
C VAL A 63 3.37 2.31 -4.24
N LEU A 64 4.01 2.26 -3.06
CA LEU A 64 3.33 2.23 -1.78
C LEU A 64 3.14 3.66 -1.28
N MET A 65 1.93 4.01 -0.90
CA MET A 65 1.60 5.33 -0.36
C MET A 65 1.08 5.20 1.07
N GLN A 66 1.61 6.03 1.97
CA GLN A 66 1.10 6.14 3.33
C GLN A 66 -0.26 6.82 3.33
N GLY A 67 -1.18 6.31 4.16
CA GLY A 67 -2.50 6.88 4.37
C GLY A 67 -3.61 5.90 4.03
N SER A 68 -4.84 6.40 3.95
CA SER A 68 -5.98 5.61 3.53
C SER A 68 -6.03 5.47 2.01
N GLY A 69 -6.96 4.64 1.51
CA GLY A 69 -7.21 4.51 0.07
C GLY A 69 -7.55 5.86 -0.59
N THR A 70 -8.24 6.76 0.11
CA THR A 70 -8.56 8.10 -0.41
C THR A 70 -7.29 8.93 -0.67
N ALA A 71 -6.28 8.84 0.19
CA ALA A 71 -5.00 9.53 -0.03
C ALA A 71 -4.32 9.05 -1.32
N SER A 72 -4.38 7.74 -1.60
CA SER A 72 -3.85 7.15 -2.85
C SER A 72 -4.62 7.61 -4.08
N VAL A 73 -5.95 7.72 -3.98
CA VAL A 73 -6.79 8.26 -5.07
C VAL A 73 -6.43 9.72 -5.36
N GLU A 74 -6.34 10.55 -4.32
CA GLU A 74 -5.98 11.98 -4.46
C GLU A 74 -4.61 12.15 -5.09
N ALA A 75 -3.60 11.43 -4.62
CA ALA A 75 -2.26 11.50 -5.19
C ALA A 75 -2.20 11.04 -6.65
N THR A 76 -2.99 10.03 -7.02
CA THR A 76 -3.10 9.58 -8.41
C THR A 76 -3.67 10.69 -9.29
N LEU A 77 -4.76 11.33 -8.87
CA LEU A 77 -5.37 12.44 -9.60
C LEU A 77 -4.42 13.63 -9.75
N GLY A 78 -3.73 14.01 -8.66
CA GLY A 78 -2.79 15.13 -8.66
C GLY A 78 -1.50 14.88 -9.43
N SER A 79 -1.09 13.62 -9.62
CA SER A 79 0.18 13.27 -10.26
C SER A 79 0.05 12.80 -11.71
N ALA A 80 -1.06 12.14 -12.06
CA ALA A 80 -1.24 11.53 -13.38
C ALA A 80 -1.90 12.48 -14.41
N ILE A 81 -2.64 13.49 -13.95
CA ILE A 81 -3.34 14.44 -14.82
C ILE A 81 -2.52 15.72 -14.91
N GLY A 82 -1.90 15.96 -16.06
CA GLY A 82 -1.19 17.22 -16.32
C GLY A 82 -2.16 18.40 -16.49
N GLU A 83 -1.69 19.61 -16.18
CA GLU A 83 -2.45 20.82 -16.54
C GLU A 83 -2.61 20.90 -18.07
N LYS A 84 -3.85 21.09 -18.55
CA LYS A 84 -4.06 21.58 -19.91
C LYS A 84 -3.44 22.97 -19.97
N ARG A 85 -2.22 23.06 -20.48
CA ARG A 85 -1.61 24.34 -20.85
C ARG A 85 -2.54 24.99 -21.86
N GLN A 86 -3.35 25.95 -21.40
CA GLN A 86 -4.03 26.86 -22.31
C GLN A 86 -2.90 27.58 -23.03
N THR A 87 -2.67 27.21 -24.29
CA THR A 87 -1.87 28.02 -25.19
C THR A 87 -2.64 29.33 -25.31
N ALA A 88 -2.25 30.32 -24.49
CA ALA A 88 -2.65 31.69 -24.69
C ALA A 88 -2.32 32.03 -26.15
N GLY A 89 -3.37 32.31 -26.93
CA GLY A 89 -3.26 32.67 -28.32
C GLY A 89 -2.22 33.77 -28.49
N GLY A 90 -1.40 33.59 -29.53
CA GLY A 90 -0.33 34.51 -29.89
C GLY A 90 -0.80 35.96 -29.95
N ARG A 91 0.09 36.84 -29.48
CA ARG A 91 0.27 38.13 -30.13
C ARG A 91 0.80 37.90 -31.54
#